data_AF-A0A418BZY4-F1
#
_entry.id   AF-A0A418BZY4-F1
#
_cell.length_a   1.000
_cell.length_b   1.000
_cell.length_c   1.000
_cell.angle_alpha   90.00
_cell.angle_beta   90.00
_cell.angle_gamma   90.00
#
_symmetry.space_group_name_H-M   'P 1'
#
loop_
_entity.id
_entity.type
_entity.pdbx_description
1 polymer ?
#
loop_
_entity_poly.entity_id
_entity_poly.type
_entity_poly.pdbx_seq_one_letter_code
_entity_poly.pdbx_strand_id
1 'polypeptide(L)' 'KMTLLLQENCMPGSVADFTPEFKAEWHITGSSKSFALLQDIKSGTNPVRIEHWQDILFKYYDCRGDVKQVA' A
#
# COMPACT_ATOMS: atom_id res chain seq x y z
N LYS A 1 0.63 -7.77 2.64
CA LYS A 1 1.31 -6.47 2.92
C LYS A 1 2.41 -6.17 1.90
N MET A 2 3.35 -7.08 1.64
CA MET A 2 4.41 -6.85 0.64
C MET A 2 3.85 -6.48 -0.75
N THR A 3 2.83 -7.19 -1.24
CA THR A 3 2.16 -6.86 -2.51
C THR A 3 1.52 -5.47 -2.51
N LEU A 4 0.99 -5.02 -1.36
CA LEU A 4 0.39 -3.69 -1.22
C LEU A 4 1.47 -2.60 -1.34
N LEU A 5 2.62 -2.83 -0.71
CA LEU A 5 3.78 -1.93 -0.79
C LEU A 5 4.41 -1.93 -2.18
N LEU A 6 4.48 -3.09 -2.85
CA LEU A 6 4.88 -3.17 -4.25
C LEU A 6 3.93 -2.34 -5.15
N GLN A 7 2.61 -2.49 -4.99
CA GLN A 7 1.63 -1.73 -5.75
C GLN A 7 1.76 -0.22 -5.50
N GLU A 8 1.88 0.18 -4.23
CA GLU A 8 1.98 1.59 -3.86
C GLU A 8 3.30 2.21 -4.32
N ASN A 9 4.43 1.50 -4.21
CA ASN A 9 5.74 2.13 -4.35
C ASN A 9 6.46 1.82 -5.66
N CYS A 10 6.09 0.74 -6.37
CA CYS A 10 6.80 0.27 -7.55
C CYS A 10 5.93 0.22 -8.82
N MET A 11 4.60 0.16 -8.68
CA MET A 11 3.69 0.09 -9.82
C MET A 11 3.09 1.47 -10.14
N PRO A 12 2.63 1.69 -11.39
CA PRO A 12 1.89 2.90 -11.75
C PRO A 12 0.63 3.11 -10.88
N GLY A 13 0.35 4.37 -10.57
CA GLY A 13 -0.78 4.76 -9.72
C GLY A 13 -0.43 4.79 -8.23
N SER A 14 -1.46 4.74 -7.38
CA SER A 14 -1.32 4.69 -5.92
C SER A 14 -2.53 4.00 -5.31
N VAL A 15 -2.33 3.40 -4.13
CA VAL A 15 -3.43 2.86 -3.33
C VAL A 15 -4.14 4.05 -2.68
N ALA A 16 -5.17 4.54 -3.35
CA ALA A 16 -6.03 5.60 -2.86
C ALA A 16 -7.28 5.05 -2.14
N ASP A 17 -7.86 5.89 -1.29
CA ASP A 17 -9.20 5.63 -0.77
C ASP A 17 -10.27 5.98 -1.81
N PHE A 18 -11.50 5.51 -1.59
CA PHE A 18 -12.64 5.90 -2.42
C PHE A 18 -13.01 7.37 -2.19
N THR A 19 -13.55 8.03 -3.21
CA THR A 19 -14.01 9.41 -3.08
C THR A 19 -15.21 9.49 -2.12
N PRO A 20 -15.46 10.65 -1.49
CA PRO A 20 -16.62 10.82 -0.63
C PRO A 20 -17.95 10.51 -1.31
N GLU A 21 -18.10 10.88 -2.59
CA GLU A 21 -19.32 10.67 -3.37
C GLU A 21 -19.56 9.17 -3.59
N PHE A 22 -18.50 8.43 -3.95
CA PHE A 22 -18.58 6.98 -4.10
C PHE A 22 -18.95 6.31 -2.77
N LYS A 23 -18.34 6.75 -1.66
CA LYS A 23 -18.68 6.21 -0.34
C LYS A 23 -20.13 6.50 0.06
N ALA A 24 -20.66 7.68 -0.28
CA ALA A 24 -22.04 8.04 0.00
C ALA A 24 -23.02 7.17 -0.82
N GLU A 25 -22.78 7.02 -2.11
CA GLU A 25 -23.61 6.22 -3.03
C GLU A 25 -23.69 4.75 -2.60
N TRP A 26 -22.54 4.17 -2.23
CA TRP A 26 -22.45 2.75 -1.86
C TRP A 26 -22.55 2.50 -0.34
N HIS A 27 -22.95 3.52 0.43
CA HIS A 27 -23.09 3.46 1.89
C HIS A 27 -21.85 2.91 2.63
N ILE A 28 -20.66 3.27 2.17
CA ILE A 28 -19.39 2.85 2.77
C ILE A 28 -19.05 3.77 3.94
N THR A 29 -18.99 3.23 5.15
CA THR A 29 -18.78 3.98 6.40
C THR A 29 -17.32 4.12 6.84
N GLY A 30 -16.36 3.80 5.97
CA GLY A 30 -14.93 3.82 6.31
C GLY A 30 -14.01 3.96 5.10
N SER A 31 -12.73 3.68 5.30
CA SER A 31 -11.74 3.61 4.23
C SER A 31 -11.74 2.24 3.54
N SER A 32 -11.30 2.21 2.28
CA SER A 32 -11.00 0.95 1.61
C SER A 32 -9.96 0.17 2.44
N LYS A 33 -10.13 -1.16 2.53
CA LYS A 33 -9.25 -2.00 3.38
C LYS A 33 -7.77 -1.88 3.01
N SER A 34 -7.49 -1.80 1.72
CA SER A 34 -6.12 -1.64 1.20
C SER A 34 -5.54 -0.28 1.58
N PHE A 35 -6.33 0.80 1.49
CA PHE A 35 -5.88 2.12 1.92
C PHE A 35 -5.63 2.17 3.43
N ALA A 36 -6.57 1.69 4.24
CA ALA A 36 -6.42 1.65 5.70
C ALA A 36 -5.17 0.86 6.12
N LEU A 37 -4.97 -0.33 5.54
CA LEU A 37 -3.78 -1.14 5.81
C LEU A 37 -2.48 -0.44 5.38
N LEU A 38 -2.50 0.31 4.27
CA LEU A 38 -1.34 1.09 3.85
C LEU A 38 -1.01 2.19 4.87
N GLN A 39 -2.03 2.90 5.38
CA GLN A 39 -1.83 3.91 6.43
C GLN A 39 -1.27 3.29 7.71
N ASP A 40 -1.79 2.13 8.13
CA ASP A 40 -1.28 1.43 9.32
C ASP A 40 0.18 0.96 9.17
N ILE A 41 0.59 0.60 7.94
CA ILE A 41 1.98 0.26 7.65
C ILE A 41 2.84 1.53 7.72
N LYS A 42 2.40 2.63 7.10
CA LYS A 42 3.11 3.92 7.07
C LYS A 42 3.24 4.54 8.46
N SER A 43 2.25 4.39 9.33
CA SER A 43 2.27 4.86 10.71
C SER A 43 3.11 3.98 11.65
N GLY A 44 3.51 2.79 11.21
CA GLY A 44 4.19 1.79 12.04
C GLY A 44 3.27 1.06 13.01
N THR A 45 1.95 1.28 12.98
CA THR A 45 0.98 0.55 13.82
C THR A 45 0.86 -0.92 13.41
N ASN A 46 1.00 -1.21 12.11
CA ASN A 46 0.91 -2.56 11.57
C ASN A 46 2.02 -2.85 10.55
N PRO A 47 3.30 -2.86 10.94
CA PRO A 47 4.42 -2.97 10.02
C PRO A 47 4.49 -4.35 9.35
N VAL A 48 5.28 -4.47 8.28
CA VAL A 48 5.68 -5.77 7.74
C VAL A 48 6.65 -6.42 8.73
N ARG A 49 6.34 -7.65 9.16
CA ARG A 49 7.15 -8.40 10.13
C ARG A 49 8.05 -9.48 9.51
N ILE A 50 7.94 -9.65 8.20
CA ILE A 50 8.83 -10.55 7.46
C ILE A 50 10.19 -9.87 7.42
N GLU A 51 11.21 -10.53 7.96
CA GLU A 51 12.57 -10.03 7.95
C GLU A 51 13.07 -9.90 6.50
N HIS A 52 13.84 -8.85 6.21
CA HIS A 52 14.41 -8.61 4.87
C HIS A 52 13.39 -8.60 3.71
N TRP A 53 12.13 -8.26 3.98
CA TRP A 53 11.07 -8.28 2.95
C TRP A 53 11.38 -7.38 1.75
N GLN A 54 12.12 -6.29 1.95
CA GLN A 54 12.57 -5.41 0.87
C GLN A 54 13.53 -6.11 -0.09
N ASP A 55 14.44 -6.93 0.44
CA ASP A 55 15.41 -7.66 -0.36
C ASP A 55 14.72 -8.79 -1.15
N ILE A 56 13.66 -9.38 -0.58
CA ILE A 56 12.79 -10.32 -1.30
C ILE A 56 12.11 -9.62 -2.48
N LEU A 57 11.52 -8.44 -2.28
CA LEU A 57 10.89 -7.70 -3.38
C LEU A 57 11.91 -7.26 -4.43
N PHE A 58 13.07 -6.76 -4.01
CA PHE A 58 14.14 -6.35 -4.92
C PHE A 58 14.61 -7.52 -5.80
N LYS A 59 14.78 -8.72 -5.23
CA LYS A 59 15.17 -9.92 -5.97
C LYS A 59 14.22 -10.27 -7.14
N TYR A 60 12.91 -10.04 -6.98
CA TYR A 60 11.91 -10.47 -7.96
C TYR A 60 11.35 -9.34 -8.84
N TYR A 61 11.44 -8.08 -8.38
CA TYR A 61 10.79 -6.94 -9.04
C TYR A 61 11.72 -5.75 -9.28
N ASP A 62 13.01 -5.85 -8.93
CA ASP A 62 14.00 -4.76 -9.00
C ASP A 62 13.55 -3.48 -8.27
N CYS A 63 12.67 -3.65 -7.28
CA CYS A 63 12.13 -2.58 -6.45
C CYS A 63 11.97 -3.07 -5.02
N ARG A 64 12.48 -2.28 -4.07
CA ARG A 64 12.45 -2.62 -2.64
C ARG A 64 11.07 -2.47 -1.99
N GLY A 65 10.18 -1.70 -2.61
CA GLY A 65 8.79 -1.49 -2.16
C GLY A 65 8.63 -0.67 -0.87
N ASP A 66 9.70 -0.17 -0.27
CA ASP A 66 9.70 0.67 0.94
C ASP A 66 9.67 2.18 0.64
N VAL A 67 10.11 2.58 -0.55
CA VAL A 67 10.11 3.97 -1.01
C VAL A 67 9.45 4.07 -2.38
N LYS A 68 8.59 5.08 -2.57
CA LYS A 68 7.95 5.37 -3.86
C LYS A 68 9.02 5.67 -4.90
N GLN A 69 9.11 4.86 -5.94
CA GLN A 69 9.93 5.18 -7.10
C GLN A 69 9.22 6.28 -7.89
N VAL A 70 9.94 7.37 -8.14
CA VAL A 70 9.50 8.41 -9.07
C VAL A 70 9.87 7.92 -10.46
N ALA A 71 8.86 7.75 -11.31
CA ALA A 71 9.07 7.47 -12.73
C ALA A 71 9.65 8.68 -13.45
#